data_AF-A0A158BC53-F1
#
_entry.id   AF-A0A158BC53-F1
#
_cell.length_a   1.000
_cell.length_b   1.000
_cell.length_c   1.000
_cell.angle_alpha   90.00
_cell.angle_beta   90.00
_cell.angle_gamma   90.00
#
_symmetry.space_group_name_H-M   'P 1'
#
loop_
_entity.id
_entity.type
_entity.pdbx_description
1 polymer ?
#
loop_
_entity_poly.entity_id
_entity_poly.type
_entity_poly.pdbx_seq_one_letter_code
_entity_poly.pdbx_strand_id
1 'polypeptide(L)'
;MRSVHYVCASSSRKIAGTLDENTAWFEFRQVAYLFGMNLERAAKFLRQADMTGDIEAAKDVRSSERSMCLLSHRAVVAVGYQVNYGRATAFRHWCASDMSVQFC
;
A
#
# COMPACT_ATOMS: atom_id res chain seq x y z
N MET A 1 -8.57 -8.25 13.30
CA MET A 1 -7.50 -7.37 12.79
C MET A 1 -6.14 -7.96 13.16
N ARG A 2 -5.28 -8.22 12.18
CA ARG A 2 -3.93 -8.77 12.38
C ARG A 2 -2.90 -7.75 11.93
N SER A 3 -1.83 -7.54 12.69
CA SER A 3 -0.72 -6.69 12.24
C SER A 3 0.10 -7.39 11.16
N VAL A 4 0.44 -6.66 10.10
CA VAL A 4 1.29 -7.14 8.99
C VAL A 4 2.49 -6.23 8.82
N HIS A 5 3.63 -6.81 8.46
CA HIS A 5 4.89 -6.07 8.30
C HIS A 5 5.54 -6.45 6.99
N TYR A 6 5.77 -5.46 6.14
CA TYR A 6 6.53 -5.66 4.91
C TYR A 6 7.93 -5.06 5.05
N VAL A 7 8.94 -5.84 4.65
CA VAL A 7 10.33 -5.40 4.54
C VAL A 7 10.74 -5.46 3.08
N CYS A 8 11.04 -4.31 2.49
CA CYS A 8 11.51 -4.23 1.12
C CYS A 8 12.96 -4.74 1.05
N ALA A 9 13.18 -5.90 0.42
CA ALA A 9 14.51 -6.51 0.29
C ALA A 9 15.55 -5.59 -0.38
N SER A 10 15.14 -4.74 -1.32
CA SER A 10 16.06 -3.88 -2.08
C SER A 10 16.43 -2.58 -1.38
N SER A 11 15.68 -2.14 -0.37
CA SER A 11 15.93 -0.87 0.32
C SER A 11 16.00 -1.00 1.85
N SER A 12 15.78 -2.20 2.36
CA SER A 12 15.60 -2.51 3.79
C SER A 12 14.52 -1.68 4.51
N ARG A 13 13.71 -0.92 3.76
CA ARG A 13 12.61 -0.12 4.30
C ARG A 13 11.49 -1.00 4.79
N LYS A 14 10.91 -0.62 5.91
CA LYS A 14 9.85 -1.38 6.57
C LYS A 14 8.59 -0.55 6.68
N ILE A 15 7.45 -1.19 6.45
CA ILE A 15 6.13 -0.61 6.70
C ILE A 15 5.30 -1.60 7.52
N ALA A 16 4.42 -1.05 8.34
CA ALA A 16 3.51 -1.79 9.20
C ALA A 16 2.07 -1.45 8.81
N GLY A 17 1.26 -2.48 8.62
CA GLY A 17 -0.14 -2.34 8.29
C GLY A 17 -1.02 -3.18 9.19
N THR A 18 -2.31 -3.05 8.96
CA THR A 18 -3.34 -3.86 9.60
C THR A 18 -4.08 -4.62 8.52
N LEU A 19 -4.08 -5.96 8.62
CA LEU A 19 -4.94 -6.81 7.84
C LEU A 19 -6.33 -6.85 8.48
N ASP A 20 -7.29 -6.35 7.72
CA ASP A 20 -8.71 -6.35 8.03
C ASP A 20 -9.42 -7.23 7.00
N GLU A 21 -9.94 -8.37 7.46
CA GLU A 21 -10.42 -9.47 6.61
C GLU A 21 -9.36 -9.87 5.56
N ASN A 22 -9.61 -9.54 4.29
CA ASN A 22 -8.74 -9.83 3.16
C ASN A 22 -8.03 -8.59 2.61
N THR A 23 -8.08 -7.46 3.32
CA THR A 23 -7.47 -6.21 2.86
C THR A 23 -6.43 -5.73 3.87
N ALA A 24 -5.16 -5.71 3.45
CA ALA A 24 -4.12 -5.06 4.22
C ALA A 24 -4.19 -3.53 4.02
N TRP A 25 -4.18 -2.79 5.12
CA TRP A 25 -4.24 -1.34 5.19
C TRP A 25 -2.93 -0.78 5.70
N PHE A 26 -2.41 0.24 5.02
CA PHE A 26 -1.13 0.86 5.35
C PHE A 26 -1.29 2.37 5.45
N GLU A 27 -0.58 2.98 6.40
CA GLU A 27 -0.58 4.43 6.52
C GLU A 27 0.08 5.08 5.31
N PHE A 28 -0.58 6.12 4.77
CA PHE A 28 -0.12 6.85 3.59
C PHE A 28 1.33 7.35 3.71
N ARG A 29 1.72 7.80 4.91
CA ARG A 29 3.11 8.24 5.18
C ARG A 29 4.12 7.11 5.03
N GLN A 30 3.77 5.92 5.49
CA GLN A 30 4.62 4.74 5.37
C GLN A 30 4.73 4.29 3.91
N VAL A 31 3.65 4.40 3.14
CA VAL A 31 3.66 4.10 1.69
C VAL A 31 4.58 5.06 0.94
N ALA A 32 4.50 6.36 1.24
CA ALA A 32 5.41 7.35 0.66
C ALA A 32 6.88 7.04 1.03
N TYR A 33 7.13 6.68 2.29
CA TYR A 33 8.44 6.24 2.75
C TYR A 33 8.92 4.98 2.02
N LEU A 34 8.06 3.97 1.84
CA LEU A 34 8.39 2.72 1.13
C LEU A 34 8.93 3.01 -0.27
N PHE A 35 8.26 3.89 -1.01
CA PHE A 35 8.63 4.23 -2.39
C PHE A 35 9.67 5.35 -2.49
N GLY A 36 9.99 6.04 -1.39
CA GLY A 36 10.99 7.11 -1.37
C GLY A 36 10.47 8.41 -1.96
N MET A 37 9.20 8.68 -1.71
CA MET A 37 8.52 9.88 -2.16
C MET A 37 8.14 10.76 -0.97
N ASN A 38 7.97 12.04 -1.23
CA ASN A 38 7.26 12.93 -0.31
C ASN A 38 5.73 12.70 -0.44
N LEU A 39 4.98 13.22 0.54
CA LEU A 39 3.53 13.03 0.61
C LEU A 39 2.78 13.67 -0.55
N GLU A 40 3.24 14.83 -1.02
CA GLU A 40 2.63 15.54 -2.15
C GLU A 40 2.71 14.72 -3.44
N ARG A 41 3.89 14.16 -3.74
CA ARG A 41 4.10 13.31 -4.92
C ARG A 41 3.32 12.02 -4.81
N ALA A 42 3.28 11.40 -3.64
CA ALA A 42 2.44 10.23 -3.40
C ALA A 42 0.95 10.55 -3.60
N ALA A 43 0.50 11.75 -3.20
CA ALA A 43 -0.91 12.15 -3.34
C ALA A 43 -1.27 12.40 -4.80
N LYS A 44 -0.35 12.97 -5.57
CA LYS A 44 -0.50 13.11 -7.03
C LYS A 44 -0.67 11.75 -7.71
N PHE A 45 0.16 10.76 -7.37
CA PHE A 45 0.03 9.42 -7.93
C PHE A 45 -1.23 8.68 -7.47
N LEU A 46 -1.66 8.89 -6.23
CA LEU A 46 -2.91 8.33 -5.73
C LEU A 46 -4.11 8.87 -6.52
N ARG A 47 -4.17 10.20 -6.74
CA ARG A 47 -5.22 10.82 -7.57
C ARG A 47 -5.15 10.32 -9.01
N GLN A 48 -3.95 10.16 -9.55
CA GLN A 48 -3.78 9.63 -10.90
C GLN A 48 -4.29 8.18 -11.00
N ALA A 49 -3.98 7.33 -10.02
CA ALA A 49 -4.47 5.94 -9.98
C ALA A 49 -6.01 5.85 -9.85
N ASP A 50 -6.63 6.80 -9.14
CA ASP A 50 -8.10 6.89 -9.04
C ASP A 50 -8.70 7.34 -10.39
N MET A 51 -8.07 8.32 -11.05
CA MET A 51 -8.49 8.78 -12.38
C MET A 51 -8.33 7.73 -13.48
N THR A 52 -7.31 6.86 -13.41
CA THR A 52 -7.10 5.76 -14.37
C THR A 52 -7.97 4.56 -14.09
N GLY A 53 -8.67 4.52 -12.95
CA GLY A 53 -9.46 3.37 -12.52
C GLY A 53 -8.61 2.19 -12.00
N ASP A 54 -7.32 2.41 -11.73
CA ASP A 54 -6.45 1.40 -11.12
C ASP A 54 -6.83 1.14 -9.65
N ILE A 55 -7.45 2.14 -9.00
CA ILE A 55 -8.02 2.06 -7.66
C ILE A 55 -9.42 2.68 -7.65
N GLU A 56 -10.23 2.28 -6.68
CA GLU A 56 -11.47 2.97 -6.36
C GLU A 56 -11.31 3.68 -5.02
N ALA A 57 -11.17 5.01 -4.98
CA ALA A 57 -10.90 5.73 -3.72
C ALA A 57 -11.89 5.39 -2.59
N ALA A 58 -13.17 5.15 -2.90
CA ALA A 58 -14.18 4.77 -1.92
C ALA A 58 -13.93 3.40 -1.25
N LYS A 59 -13.21 2.48 -1.92
CA LYS A 59 -12.88 1.14 -1.42
C LYS A 59 -11.43 1.00 -0.99
N ASP A 60 -10.53 1.76 -1.59
CA ASP A 60 -9.08 1.61 -1.45
C ASP A 60 -8.44 2.69 -0.57
N VAL A 61 -9.18 3.73 -0.20
CA VAL A 61 -8.71 4.81 0.67
C VAL A 61 -9.64 4.92 1.88
N ARG A 62 -9.09 4.89 3.09
CA ARG A 62 -9.82 5.11 4.34
C ARG A 62 -9.23 6.28 5.10
N SER A 63 -10.08 7.23 5.50
CA SER A 63 -9.72 8.24 6.48
C SER A 63 -9.98 7.70 7.87
N SER A 64 -8.93 7.51 8.66
CA SER A 64 -9.06 7.14 10.08
C SER A 64 -9.44 8.37 10.92
N GLU A 65 -10.19 8.16 12.01
CA GLU A 65 -10.60 9.20 12.97
C GLU A 65 -9.44 10.05 13.51
N ARG A 66 -8.21 9.52 13.48
CA ARG A 66 -6.99 10.24 13.87
C ARG A 66 -6.39 11.12 12.77
N SER A 67 -7.18 11.49 11.74
CA SER A 67 -6.71 12.21 10.54
C SER A 67 -5.61 11.47 9.76
N MET A 68 -5.49 10.16 9.95
CA MET A 68 -4.53 9.32 9.24
C MET A 68 -5.20 8.75 7.98
N CYS A 69 -4.60 8.98 6.82
CA CYS A 69 -5.03 8.37 5.57
C CYS A 69 -4.44 6.95 5.47
N LEU A 70 -5.28 5.95 5.32
CA LEU A 70 -4.93 4.56 5.11
C LEU A 70 -5.19 4.18 3.65
N LEU A 71 -4.24 3.47 3.06
CA LEU A 71 -4.34 2.90 1.73
C LEU A 71 -4.46 1.38 1.80
N SER A 72 -5.34 0.82 0.99
CA SER A 72 -5.38 -0.62 0.76
C SER A 72 -4.09 -1.07 0.07
N HIS A 73 -3.72 -2.34 0.25
CA HIS A 73 -2.59 -2.94 -0.46
C HIS A 73 -2.71 -2.79 -1.99
N ARG A 74 -3.93 -2.78 -2.55
CA ARG A 74 -4.18 -2.50 -3.97
C ARG A 74 -3.75 -1.09 -4.33
N ALA A 75 -4.14 -0.08 -3.54
CA ALA A 75 -3.69 1.29 -3.74
C ALA A 75 -2.18 1.45 -3.58
N VAL A 76 -1.56 0.74 -2.63
CA VAL A 76 -0.10 0.72 -2.50
C VAL A 76 0.57 0.18 -3.76
N VAL A 77 0.05 -0.91 -4.34
CA VAL A 77 0.57 -1.49 -5.59
C VAL A 77 0.37 -0.53 -6.77
N ALA A 78 -0.81 0.07 -6.92
CA ALA A 78 -1.11 0.99 -8.01
C ALA A 78 -0.21 2.24 -7.99
N VAL A 79 -0.09 2.88 -6.82
CA VAL A 79 0.85 4.00 -6.62
C VAL A 79 2.28 3.55 -6.86
N GLY A 80 2.64 2.34 -6.41
CA GLY A 80 3.95 1.75 -6.62
C GLY A 80 4.30 1.58 -8.10
N TYR A 81 3.37 1.11 -8.93
CA TYR A 81 3.62 0.89 -10.36
C TYR A 81 3.93 2.19 -11.12
N GLN A 82 3.35 3.31 -10.71
CA GLN A 82 3.64 4.63 -11.28
C GLN A 82 5.04 5.16 -10.91
N VAL A 83 5.70 4.55 -9.93
CA VAL A 83 6.93 5.08 -9.31
C VAL A 83 8.11 4.16 -9.54
N ASN A 84 7.95 2.89 -9.17
CA ASN A 84 8.97 1.87 -9.29
C ASN A 84 8.32 0.50 -9.44
N TYR A 85 8.27 0.04 -10.69
CA TYR A 85 7.66 -1.24 -11.05
C TYR A 85 8.24 -2.42 -10.26
N GLY A 86 9.56 -2.49 -10.10
CA GLY A 86 10.21 -3.59 -9.37
C GLY A 86 9.81 -3.64 -7.89
N ARG A 87 9.76 -2.50 -7.22
CA ARG A 87 9.36 -2.42 -5.80
C ARG A 87 7.86 -2.73 -5.62
N ALA A 88 7.02 -2.27 -6.54
CA ALA A 88 5.59 -2.56 -6.53
C ALA A 88 5.31 -4.06 -6.74
N THR A 89 6.00 -4.68 -7.69
CA THR A 89 5.91 -6.12 -7.95
C THR A 89 6.38 -6.94 -6.73
N ALA A 90 7.50 -6.57 -6.11
CA ALA A 90 7.97 -7.23 -4.89
C ALA A 90 6.94 -7.12 -3.74
N PHE A 91 6.34 -5.95 -3.56
CA PHE A 91 5.28 -5.75 -2.57
C PHE A 91 4.04 -6.60 -2.87
N ARG A 92 3.61 -6.64 -4.15
CA ARG A 92 2.49 -7.47 -4.59
C ARG A 92 2.75 -8.96 -4.35
N HIS A 93 3.95 -9.45 -4.64
CA HIS A 93 4.32 -10.84 -4.35
C HIS A 93 4.27 -11.13 -2.85
N TRP A 94 4.79 -10.22 -2.03
CA TRP A 94 4.67 -10.36 -0.59
C TRP A 94 3.20 -10.39 -0.14
N CYS A 95 2.33 -9.52 -0.65
CA CYS A 95 0.90 -9.60 -0.37
C CYS A 95 0.33 -10.96 -0.76
N ALA A 96 0.66 -11.47 -1.95
CA ALA A 96 0.19 -12.78 -2.41
C ALA A 96 0.74 -13.94 -1.56
N SER A 97 1.95 -13.85 -1.01
CA SER A 97 2.56 -14.91 -0.19
C SER A 97 2.17 -14.85 1.28
N ASP A 98 2.07 -13.66 1.87
CA ASP A 98 1.81 -13.47 3.31
C ASP A 98 0.30 -13.40 3.61
N MET A 99 -0.52 -12.96 2.64
CA MET A 99 -1.98 -13.02 2.74
C MET A 99 -2.56 -14.36 2.26
N SER A 100 -1.79 -15.21 1.57
CA SER A 100 -2.23 -16.58 1.21
C SER A 100 -2.06 -17.61 2.32
N VAL A 101 -1.50 -17.24 3.48
CA VAL A 101 -1.38 -18.12 4.67
C VAL A 101 -2.75 -18.35 5.36
N GLN A 102 -3.86 -18.31 4.61
CA GLN A 102 -5.20 -18.64 5.09
C GLN A 102 -5.87 -19.78 4.30
N PHE A 103 -5.11 -20.53 3.50
CA PHE A 103 -5.55 -21.83 2.99
C PHE A 103 -4.55 -22.93 3.35
N CYS A 104 -4.51 -23.29 4.64
CA CYS A 104 -4.14 -24.62 5.13
C CYS A 104 -4.91 -24.88 6.41
#